data_AF-A0AAD6ARK3-F1
#
_entry.id   AF-A0AAD6ARK3-F1
#
_cell.length_a   1.000
_cell.length_b   1.000
_cell.length_c   1.000
_cell.angle_alpha   90.00
_cell.angle_beta   90.00
_cell.angle_gamma   90.00
#
_symmetry.space_group_name_H-M   'P 1'
#
loop_
_entity.id
_entity.type
_entity.pdbx_description
1 polymer ?
#
loop_
_entity_poly.entity_id
_entity_poly.type
_entity_poly.pdbx_seq_one_letter_code
_entity_poly.pdbx_strand_id
1 'polypeptide(L)'
;MSADCEGYYTKADVLVEGFTCPKADSDATALFCCGFSDLKYCCDDPNSFFPYEYGYMWWFELGSFVAGTIILYFELLFLIVIPIAT
;
A
#
# COMPACT_ATOMS: atom_id res chain seq x y z
N MET A 1 20.53 -7.11 -0.62
CA MET A 1 19.58 -6.13 -0.04
C MET A 1 20.41 -4.90 0.27
N SER A 2 20.24 -3.86 -0.53
CA SER A 2 21.06 -2.64 -0.44
C SER A 2 20.45 -1.71 0.60
N ALA A 3 21.30 -1.17 1.48
CA ALA A 3 20.94 -0.14 2.43
C ALA A 3 20.72 1.23 1.75
N ASP A 4 21.00 1.32 0.45
CA ASP A 4 20.79 2.51 -0.37
C ASP A 4 19.33 2.59 -0.85
N CYS A 5 18.61 3.58 -0.33
CA CYS A 5 17.31 3.99 -0.85
C CYS A 5 17.51 4.95 -2.02
N GLU A 6 16.98 4.62 -3.19
CA GLU A 6 16.90 5.56 -4.31
C GLU A 6 15.99 6.75 -3.99
N GLY A 7 16.32 7.91 -4.55
CA GLY A 7 15.48 9.11 -4.44
C GLY A 7 14.06 8.87 -4.97
N TYR A 8 13.11 9.63 -4.43
CA TYR A 8 11.70 9.51 -4.80
C TYR A 8 11.01 10.87 -4.75
N TYR A 9 9.89 10.97 -5.46
CA TYR A 9 8.99 12.11 -5.35
C TYR A 9 7.92 11.78 -4.32
N THR A 10 7.73 12.66 -3.36
CA THR A 10 6.61 12.56 -2.42
C THR A 10 5.30 12.86 -3.14
N LYS A 11 4.16 12.52 -2.53
CA LYS A 11 2.83 12.92 -3.01
C LYS A 11 2.68 14.44 -3.22
N ALA A 12 3.48 15.26 -2.54
CA ALA A 12 3.52 16.72 -2.71
C ALA A 12 4.43 17.18 -3.86
N ASP A 13 4.91 16.25 -4.70
CA ASP A 13 5.86 16.45 -5.80
C ASP A 13 7.20 17.05 -5.35
N VAL A 14 7.56 16.81 -4.08
CA VAL A 14 8.86 17.21 -3.53
C VAL A 14 9.84 16.07 -3.75
N LEU A 15 10.94 16.38 -4.45
CA LEU A 15 12.06 15.46 -4.66
C LEU A 15 12.80 15.23 -3.33
N VAL A 16 12.85 13.97 -2.92
CA VAL A 16 13.68 13.49 -1.81
C VAL A 16 14.86 12.76 -2.44
N GLU A 17 16.08 13.27 -2.18
CA GLU A 17 17.28 12.61 -2.66
C GLU A 17 17.44 11.22 -2.03
N GLY A 18 18.16 10.34 -2.75
CA GLY A 18 18.49 9.02 -2.24
C GLY A 18 19.31 9.12 -0.96
N PHE A 19 19.07 8.22 -0.02
CA PHE A 19 19.78 8.18 1.25
C PHE A 19 20.21 6.76 1.58
N THR A 20 21.30 6.65 2.31
CA THR A 20 21.81 5.36 2.80
C THR A 20 21.37 5.15 4.23
N CYS A 21 20.82 3.98 4.52
CA CYS A 21 20.46 3.56 5.87
C CYS A 21 21.68 2.97 6.61
N PRO A 22 21.80 3.18 7.95
CA PRO A 22 20.87 3.87 8.84
C PRO A 22 21.08 5.39 8.83
N LYS A 23 19.99 6.16 8.92
CA LYS A 23 20.05 7.62 9.06
C LYS A 23 20.56 7.98 10.45
N ALA A 24 21.30 9.10 10.59
CA ALA A 24 21.89 9.52 11.87
C ALA A 24 20.89 9.70 13.02
N ASP A 25 19.62 9.97 12.70
CA ASP A 25 18.49 10.11 13.66
C ASP A 25 17.59 8.85 13.72
N SER A 26 17.98 7.75 13.08
CA SER A 26 17.19 6.51 13.00
C SER A 26 17.79 5.41 13.88
N ASP A 27 16.99 4.40 14.20
CA ASP A 27 17.46 3.24 14.96
C ASP A 27 18.66 2.58 14.27
N ALA A 28 19.63 2.12 15.05
CA ALA A 28 20.88 1.54 14.54
C ALA A 28 20.65 0.20 13.83
N THR A 29 19.50 -0.42 14.06
CA THR A 29 19.05 -1.65 13.41
C THR A 29 18.42 -1.41 12.04
N ALA A 30 18.09 -0.15 11.70
CA ALA A 30 17.32 0.21 10.51
C ALA A 30 18.21 0.23 9.27
N LEU A 31 18.62 -0.96 8.84
CA LEU A 31 19.59 -1.18 7.77
C LEU A 31 18.94 -1.34 6.39
N PHE A 32 17.61 -1.47 6.32
CA PHE A 32 16.88 -1.74 5.09
C PHE A 32 16.02 -0.56 4.64
N CYS A 33 15.85 -0.45 3.32
CA CYS A 33 14.93 0.51 2.72
C CYS A 33 13.50 -0.06 2.68
N CYS A 34 12.56 0.62 3.33
CA CYS A 34 11.19 0.17 3.53
C CYS A 34 10.19 1.26 3.14
N GLY A 35 8.90 0.88 3.07
CA GLY A 35 7.81 1.80 2.78
C GLY A 35 7.27 1.67 1.36
N PHE A 36 6.88 2.80 0.79
CA PHE A 36 6.16 2.90 -0.48
C PHE A 36 6.97 3.65 -1.53
N SER A 37 6.55 3.60 -2.79
CA SER A 37 7.23 4.31 -3.87
C SER A 37 7.30 5.83 -3.64
N ASP A 38 6.32 6.40 -2.94
CA ASP A 38 6.15 7.83 -2.62
C ASP A 38 6.53 8.19 -1.18
N LEU A 39 6.94 7.19 -0.36
CA LEU A 39 7.35 7.37 1.03
C LEU A 39 8.30 6.24 1.45
N LYS A 40 9.60 6.45 1.21
CA LYS A 40 10.67 5.53 1.63
C LYS A 40 11.27 5.94 2.98
N TYR A 41 11.51 4.98 3.86
CA TYR A 41 12.12 5.16 5.19
C TYR A 41 13.01 3.97 5.55
N CYS A 42 13.93 4.16 6.51
CA CYS A 42 14.77 3.07 7.01
C CYS A 42 13.98 2.21 8.00
N CYS A 43 14.04 0.88 7.86
CA CYS A 43 13.49 -0.06 8.82
C CYS A 43 14.35 -1.32 8.98
N ASP A 44 14.02 -2.13 9.98
CA ASP A 44 14.77 -3.35 10.35
C ASP A 44 14.32 -4.57 9.54
N ASP A 45 13.17 -4.47 8.86
CA ASP A 45 12.51 -5.57 8.16
C ASP A 45 12.73 -5.51 6.64
N PRO A 46 13.41 -6.50 6.05
CA PRO A 46 13.75 -6.49 4.62
C PRO A 46 12.55 -6.65 3.67
N ASN A 47 11.38 -7.05 4.18
CA ASN A 47 10.22 -7.41 3.38
C ASN A 47 9.08 -6.37 3.41
N SER A 48 9.33 -5.21 4.01
CA SER A 48 8.33 -4.14 4.17
C SER A 48 8.41 -3.07 3.08
N PHE A 49 8.97 -3.40 1.92
CA PHE A 49 9.00 -2.54 0.74
C PHE A 49 7.87 -2.89 -0.22
N PHE A 50 7.10 -1.87 -0.58
CA PHE A 50 5.91 -1.98 -1.40
C PHE A 50 6.05 -1.06 -2.64
N PRO A 51 6.16 -1.62 -3.86
CA PRO A 51 6.37 -0.86 -5.09
C PRO A 51 5.07 -0.24 -5.63
N TYR A 52 4.31 0.44 -4.77
CA TYR A 52 3.08 1.16 -5.11
C TYR A 52 3.01 2.44 -4.28
N GLU A 53 2.23 3.42 -4.75
CA GLU A 53 2.02 4.63 -3.94
C GLU A 53 1.13 4.29 -2.74
N TYR A 54 1.41 4.90 -1.59
CA TYR A 54 0.58 4.81 -0.39
C TYR A 54 -0.88 5.19 -0.69
N GLY A 55 -1.06 6.13 -1.61
CA GLY A 55 -2.33 6.53 -2.18
C GLY A 55 -3.10 5.42 -2.91
N TYR A 56 -2.57 4.22 -3.14
CA TYR A 56 -3.36 3.10 -3.68
C TYR A 56 -3.99 2.22 -2.59
N MET A 57 -3.58 2.34 -1.32
CA MET A 57 -4.14 1.51 -0.24
C MET A 57 -5.62 1.81 0.02
N TRP A 58 -6.03 3.08 0.04
CA TRP A 58 -7.44 3.44 0.24
C TRP A 58 -8.31 2.99 -0.95
N TRP A 59 -7.76 2.96 -2.16
CA TRP A 59 -8.45 2.42 -3.34
C TRP A 59 -8.65 0.91 -3.25
N PHE A 60 -7.71 0.18 -2.66
CA PHE A 60 -7.86 -1.26 -2.44
C PHE A 60 -9.01 -1.57 -1.47
N GLU A 61 -9.12 -0.81 -0.37
CA GLU A 61 -10.23 -0.93 0.58
C GLU A 61 -11.58 -0.62 -0.07
N LEU A 62 -11.67 0.48 -0.84
CA LEU A 62 -12.87 0.83 -1.60
C LEU A 62 -13.23 -0.24 -2.63
N GLY A 63 -12.24 -0.74 -3.37
CA GLY A 63 -12.44 -1.80 -4.36
C GLY A 63 -12.97 -3.09 -3.73
N SER A 64 -12.41 -3.48 -2.58
CA SER A 64 -12.87 -4.64 -1.81
C SER A 64 -14.32 -4.48 -1.34
N PHE A 65 -14.67 -3.30 -0.81
CA PHE A 65 -16.04 -3.01 -0.37
C PHE A 65 -17.05 -3.06 -1.53
N VAL A 66 -16.73 -2.41 -2.66
CA VAL A 66 -17.59 -2.41 -3.85
C VAL A 66 -17.76 -3.83 -4.40
N ALA A 67 -16.68 -4.59 -4.53
CA ALA A 67 -16.77 -5.98 -5.00
C ALA A 67 -17.64 -6.84 -4.07
N GLY A 68 -17.45 -6.73 -2.76
CA GLY A 68 -18.24 -7.46 -1.77
C GLY A 68 -19.74 -7.14 -1.84
N THR A 69 -20.10 -5.87 -1.96
CA THR A 69 -21.50 -5.44 -2.09
C THR A 69 -22.18 -5.98 -3.36
N ILE A 70 -21.47 -6.00 -4.49
CA ILE A 70 -21.97 -6.55 -5.75
C ILE A 70 -22.25 -8.05 -5.61
N ILE A 71 -21.30 -8.81 -5.04
CA ILE A 71 -21.46 -10.26 -4.82
C ILE A 71 -22.69 -10.53 -3.94
N LEU A 72 -22.81 -9.84 -2.81
CA LEU A 72 -23.94 -9.99 -1.90
C LEU A 72 -25.29 -9.66 -2.56
N TYR A 73 -25.32 -8.63 -3.40
CA TYR A 73 -26.52 -8.25 -4.15
C TYR A 73 -26.98 -9.37 -5.09
N PHE A 74 -26.06 -9.98 -5.86
CA PHE A 74 -26.40 -11.07 -6.77
C PHE A 74 -26.86 -12.34 -6.03
N GLU A 75 -26.19 -12.69 -4.92
CA GLU A 75 -26.60 -13.80 -4.06
C GLU A 75 -28.04 -13.59 -3.55
N LEU A 76 -28.37 -12.39 -3.06
CA LEU A 76 -29.71 -12.06 -2.59
C LEU A 76 -30.75 -12.13 -3.71
N LEU A 77 -30.38 -11.63 -4.90
CA LEU A 77 -31.26 -11.56 -6.06
C LEU A 77 -31.63 -12.97 -6.53
N PHE A 78 -30.67 -13.90 -6.56
CA PHE A 78 -30.90 -15.27 -6.98
C PHE A 78 -31.69 -16.10 -5.95
N LEU A 79 -31.38 -15.96 -4.66
CA LEU A 79 -31.97 -16.79 -3.61
C LEU A 79 -33.37 -16.35 -3.18
N ILE A 80 -33.68 -15.05 -3.25
CA ILE A 80 -34.90 -14.48 -2.66
C ILE A 80 -35.75 -13.78 -3.72
N VAL A 81 -35.15 -12.88 -4.51
CA VAL A 81 -35.92 -11.98 -5.37
C VAL A 81 -36.53 -12.72 -6.58
N ILE A 82 -35.73 -13.51 -7.30
CA ILE A 82 -36.19 -14.29 -8.45
C ILE A 82 -37.32 -15.27 -8.09
N PRO A 83 -37.20 -16.17 -7.09
CA PRO A 83 -38.24 -17.16 -6.80
C PRO A 83 -39.55 -16.56 -6.28
N ILE A 84 -39.54 -15.34 -5.73
CA ILE A 84 -40.78 -14.63 -5.34
C ILE A 84 -41.46 -13.99 -6.56
N ALA A 85 -40.70 -13.66 -7.60
CA ALA A 85 -41.18 -12.92 -8.76
C ALA A 85 -41.68 -13.79 -9.92
N THR A 86 -41.46 -15.11 -9.88
CA THR A 86 -41.96 -16.12 -10.84
C THR A 86 -43.11 -16.93 -10.27
#